data_AF-A0AB37QJN3-F1
#
_entry.id   AF-A0AB37QJN3-F1
#
_cell.length_a   1.000
_cell.length_b   1.000
_cell.length_c   1.000
_cell.angle_alpha   90.00
_cell.angle_beta   90.00
_cell.angle_gamma   90.00
#
_symmetry.space_group_name_H-M   'P 1'
#
loop_
_entity.id
_entity.type
_entity.pdbx_description
1 polymer ?
#
loop_
_entity_poly.entity_id
_entity_poly.type
_entity_poly.pdbx_seq_one_letter_code
_entity_poly.pdbx_strand_id
1 'polypeptide(L)'
;MPRWASRILLEITDVRVERLQDISEDQARAEGVRLYTDHAEPGEWWHVDGIETYSADPRKSFELLWISVGGDWNANPWVWVVEFKRVTP
;
A
#
# COMPACT_ATOMS: atom_id res chain seq x y z
N MET A 1 -13.48 -21.14 0.36
CA MET A 1 -12.82 -21.20 -0.96
C MET A 1 -11.86 -22.39 -0.96
N PRO A 2 -12.01 -23.39 -1.84
CA PRO A 2 -11.07 -24.52 -1.93
C PRO A 2 -9.68 -24.04 -2.40
N ARG A 3 -8.58 -24.62 -1.88
CA ARG A 3 -7.22 -24.20 -2.27
C ARG A 3 -7.00 -24.24 -3.78
N TRP A 4 -7.54 -25.27 -4.45
CA TRP A 4 -7.42 -25.45 -5.91
C TRP A 4 -8.10 -24.35 -6.75
N ALA A 5 -9.05 -23.62 -6.19
CA ALA A 5 -9.76 -22.53 -6.87
C ALA A 5 -9.18 -21.14 -6.55
N SER A 6 -8.14 -21.08 -5.71
CA SER A 6 -7.54 -19.81 -5.28
C SER A 6 -6.63 -19.26 -6.38
N ARG A 7 -6.81 -17.99 -6.77
CA ARG A 7 -5.90 -17.32 -7.72
C ARG A 7 -4.49 -17.13 -7.15
N ILE A 8 -4.40 -16.96 -5.82
CA ILE A 8 -3.16 -16.83 -5.07
C ILE A 8 -3.34 -17.47 -3.69
N LEU A 9 -2.26 -18.05 -3.16
CA LEU A 9 -2.19 -18.56 -1.79
C LEU A 9 -1.15 -17.75 -1.01
N LEU A 10 -1.58 -17.16 0.11
CA LEU A 10 -0.78 -16.31 0.97
C LEU A 10 -0.79 -16.89 2.39
N GLU A 11 0.39 -17.04 3.00
CA GLU A 11 0.55 -17.35 4.42
C GLU A 11 0.77 -16.05 5.19
N ILE A 12 -0.03 -15.81 6.24
CA ILE A 12 0.15 -14.68 7.15
C ILE A 12 1.39 -14.94 8.00
N THR A 13 2.32 -14.00 8.04
CA THR A 13 3.58 -14.10 8.79
C THR A 13 3.60 -13.27 10.06
N ASP A 14 2.85 -12.17 10.10
CA ASP A 14 2.73 -11.30 11.27
C ASP A 14 1.39 -10.54 11.26
N VAL A 15 0.90 -10.17 12.44
CA VAL A 15 -0.28 -9.33 12.65
C VAL A 15 -0.05 -8.40 13.83
N ARG A 16 -0.14 -7.09 13.59
CA ARG A 16 0.03 -6.08 14.64
C ARG A 16 -0.91 -4.88 14.47
N VAL A 17 -0.96 -4.03 15.48
CA VAL A 17 -1.77 -2.81 15.51
C VAL A 17 -0.84 -1.59 15.50
N GLU A 18 -1.04 -0.68 14.57
CA GLU A 18 -0.26 0.56 14.41
C GLU A 18 -1.18 1.76 14.15
N ARG A 19 -0.68 2.98 14.31
CA ARG A 19 -1.37 4.18 13.83
C ARG A 19 -1.20 4.28 12.32
N LEU A 20 -2.25 4.68 11.61
CA LEU A 20 -2.23 4.84 10.15
C LEU A 20 -1.03 5.70 9.66
N GLN A 21 -0.75 6.81 10.35
CA GLN A 21 0.32 7.74 9.96
C GLN A 21 1.72 7.28 10.38
N ASP A 22 1.85 6.18 11.13
CA ASP A 22 3.15 5.58 11.48
C ASP A 22 3.72 4.74 10.32
N ILE A 23 2.97 4.57 9.23
CA ILE A 23 3.41 3.84 8.03
C ILE A 23 4.75 4.40 7.50
N SER A 24 5.71 3.51 7.27
CA SER A 24 6.99 3.84 6.65
C SER A 24 6.89 3.90 5.12
N GLU A 25 7.89 4.48 4.46
CA GLU A 25 7.98 4.48 2.99
C GLU A 25 8.03 3.07 2.43
N ASP A 26 8.76 2.17 3.08
CA ASP A 26 8.88 0.76 2.69
C ASP A 26 7.53 0.04 2.74
N GLN A 27 6.74 0.30 3.80
CA GLN A 27 5.39 -0.23 3.93
C GLN A 27 4.45 0.37 2.87
N ALA A 28 4.53 1.67 2.60
CA ALA A 28 3.74 2.30 1.52
C ALA A 28 4.04 1.63 0.16
N ARG A 29 5.31 1.33 -0.12
CA ARG A 29 5.69 0.59 -1.34
C ARG A 29 5.18 -0.85 -1.35
N ALA A 30 5.19 -1.54 -0.21
CA ALA A 30 4.65 -2.89 -0.07
C ALA A 30 3.12 -2.96 -0.30
N GLU A 31 2.39 -1.90 0.05
CA GLU A 31 0.95 -1.75 -0.22
C GLU A 31 0.64 -1.49 -1.72
N GLY A 32 1.67 -1.28 -2.55
CA GLY A 32 1.53 -1.10 -3.98
C GLY A 32 1.79 0.31 -4.50
N VAL A 33 2.34 1.20 -3.67
CA VAL A 33 2.89 2.48 -4.16
C VAL A 33 4.17 2.21 -4.97
N ARG A 34 4.19 2.65 -6.23
CA ARG A 34 5.28 2.38 -7.17
C ARG A 34 5.88 3.66 -7.71
N LEU A 35 7.19 3.59 -7.93
CA LEU A 35 7.92 4.62 -8.64
C LEU A 35 7.44 4.67 -10.09
N TYR A 36 7.03 5.84 -10.54
CA TYR A 36 6.71 6.14 -11.93
C TYR A 36 7.92 6.81 -12.57
N THR A 37 8.64 6.03 -13.38
CA THR A 37 9.91 6.46 -13.98
C THR A 37 9.74 7.23 -15.29
N ASP A 38 8.53 7.30 -15.84
CA ASP A 38 8.22 7.92 -17.14
C ASP A 38 7.54 9.30 -16.99
N HIS A 39 7.79 9.99 -15.88
CA HIS A 39 7.25 11.33 -15.67
C HIS A 39 8.02 12.35 -16.51
N ALA A 40 7.27 13.29 -17.10
CA ALA A 40 7.85 14.39 -17.87
C ALA A 40 8.74 15.31 -17.03
N GLU A 41 8.50 15.37 -15.70
CA GLU A 41 9.29 16.17 -14.77
C GLU A 41 10.39 15.33 -14.11
N PRO A 42 11.63 15.84 -14.04
CA PRO A 42 12.71 15.16 -13.32
C PRO A 42 12.37 14.96 -11.84
N GLY A 43 12.58 13.75 -11.32
CA GLY A 43 12.36 13.44 -9.91
C GLY A 43 11.92 11.99 -9.70
N GLU A 44 11.89 11.58 -8.44
CA GLU A 44 11.22 10.36 -8.03
C GLU A 44 9.75 10.69 -7.75
N TRP A 45 8.86 10.05 -8.49
CA TRP A 45 7.42 10.26 -8.38
C TRP A 45 6.76 8.93 -8.09
N TRP A 46 5.94 8.88 -7.06
CA TRP A 46 5.31 7.69 -6.55
C TRP A 46 3.81 7.74 -6.81
N HIS A 47 3.21 6.62 -7.20
CA HIS A 47 1.78 6.51 -7.51
C HIS A 47 1.23 5.12 -7.20
N VAL A 48 -0.08 5.01 -7.24
CA VAL A 48 -0.79 3.73 -7.17
C VAL A 48 -1.52 3.54 -8.49
N ASP A 49 -1.42 2.35 -9.10
CA ASP A 49 -2.12 2.03 -10.35
C ASP A 49 -3.62 2.34 -10.21
N GLY A 50 -4.17 3.13 -11.14
CA GLY A 50 -5.59 3.52 -11.13
C GLY A 50 -5.90 4.79 -10.33
N ILE A 51 -4.89 5.45 -9.75
CA ILE A 51 -5.01 6.76 -9.11
C ILE A 51 -4.16 7.77 -9.89
N GLU A 52 -4.79 8.81 -10.45
CA GLU A 52 -4.12 9.83 -11.29
C GLU A 52 -3.31 10.86 -10.48
N THR A 53 -2.84 10.49 -9.29
CA THR A 53 -2.17 11.42 -8.37
C THR A 53 -0.78 10.91 -8.03
N TYR A 54 0.17 11.84 -8.04
CA TYR A 54 1.60 11.58 -7.92
C TYR A 54 2.18 12.40 -6.78
N SER A 55 3.16 11.84 -6.08
CA SER A 55 3.89 12.54 -5.02
C SER A 55 5.36 12.15 -5.02
N ALA A 56 6.23 13.08 -4.62
CA ALA A 56 7.64 12.79 -4.38
C ALA A 56 7.88 11.93 -3.12
N ASP A 57 6.86 11.77 -2.27
CA ASP A 57 6.87 10.92 -1.07
C ASP A 57 5.88 9.75 -1.23
N PRO A 58 6.32 8.49 -1.13
CA PRO A 58 5.45 7.32 -1.25
C PRO A 58 4.39 7.25 -0.14
N ARG A 59 4.66 7.76 1.07
CA ARG A 59 3.64 7.84 2.14
C ARG A 59 2.50 8.76 1.74
N LYS A 60 2.81 9.86 1.05
CA LYS A 60 1.78 10.78 0.55
C LYS A 60 0.95 10.14 -0.57
N SER A 61 1.55 9.33 -1.44
CA SER A 61 0.78 8.56 -2.43
C SER A 61 -0.11 7.51 -1.77
N PHE A 62 0.34 6.89 -0.67
CA PHE A 62 -0.50 6.01 0.13
C PHE A 62 -1.65 6.77 0.83
N GLU A 63 -1.41 7.96 1.37
CA GLU A 63 -2.48 8.83 1.91
C GLU A 63 -3.57 9.09 0.86
N LEU A 64 -3.17 9.39 -0.38
CA LEU A 64 -4.12 9.65 -1.48
C LEU A 64 -4.92 8.39 -1.84
N LEU A 65 -4.29 7.22 -1.84
CA LEU A 65 -4.98 5.94 -1.95
C LEU A 65 -5.98 5.73 -0.81
N TRP A 66 -5.57 5.97 0.44
CA TRP A 66 -6.44 5.81 1.60
C TRP A 66 -7.69 6.70 1.50
N ILE A 67 -7.51 7.95 1.08
CA ILE A 67 -8.61 8.90 0.86
C ILE A 67 -9.50 8.47 -0.30
N SER A 68 -8.93 7.97 -1.40
CA SER A 68 -9.70 7.59 -2.60
C SER A 68 -10.68 6.45 -2.34
N VAL A 69 -10.36 5.57 -1.37
CA VAL A 69 -11.26 4.48 -0.93
C VAL A 69 -12.21 4.89 0.20
N GLY A 70 -12.28 6.19 0.54
CA GLY A 70 -13.19 6.75 1.53
C GLY A 70 -12.63 6.80 2.96
N GLY A 71 -11.33 6.57 3.15
CA GLY A 71 -10.68 6.68 4.45
C GLY A 71 -10.38 8.12 4.86
N ASP A 72 -10.42 8.40 6.17
CA ASP A 72 -9.95 9.66 6.74
C ASP A 72 -8.49 9.52 7.21
N TRP A 73 -7.56 10.13 6.48
CA TRP A 73 -6.15 10.14 6.84
C TRP A 73 -5.86 10.91 8.13
N ASN A 74 -6.58 12.02 8.35
CA ASN A 74 -6.34 12.91 9.48
C ASN A 74 -6.89 12.36 10.79
N ALA A 75 -7.90 11.48 10.73
CA ALA A 75 -8.36 10.72 11.89
C ALA A 75 -7.26 9.86 12.53
N ASN A 76 -6.20 9.54 11.77
CA ASN A 76 -5.07 8.70 12.19
C ASN A 76 -5.51 7.47 13.03
N PRO A 77 -6.43 6.64 12.50
CA PRO A 77 -7.01 5.53 13.25
C PRO A 77 -5.96 4.47 13.58
N TRP A 78 -6.27 3.63 14.56
CA TRP A 78 -5.58 2.36 14.74
C TRP A 78 -5.98 1.40 13.62
N VAL A 79 -4.98 0.84 12.95
CA VAL A 79 -5.16 -0.11 11.84
C VAL A 79 -4.47 -1.42 12.15
N TRP A 80 -4.93 -2.49 11.50
CA TRP A 80 -4.23 -3.77 11.49
C TRP A 80 -3.22 -3.78 10.37
N VAL A 81 -1.97 -4.08 10.69
CA VAL A 81 -0.92 -4.36 9.70
C VAL A 81 -0.79 -5.88 9.63
N VAL A 82 -0.95 -6.42 8.42
CA VAL A 82 -0.92 -7.86 8.16
C VAL A 82 0.17 -8.15 7.15
N GLU A 83 1.18 -8.90 7.57
CA GLU A 83 2.27 -9.31 6.69
C GLU A 83 1.99 -10.69 6.12
N PHE A 84 2.35 -10.89 4.86
CA PHE A 84 2.16 -12.16 4.17
C PHE A 84 3.35 -12.52 3.30
N LYS A 85 3.52 -13.83 3.11
CA LYS A 85 4.38 -14.38 2.05
C LYS A 85 3.56 -15.26 1.12
N ARG A 86 3.91 -15.23 -0.16
CA ARG A 86 3.29 -16.10 -1.16
C ARG A 86 3.80 -17.52 -0.99
N VAL A 87 2.89 -18.50 -1.05
CA VAL A 87 3.22 -19.93 -1.00
C VAL A 87 2.57 -20.66 -2.17
N THR A 88 3.16 -21.80 -2.55
CA THR A 88 2.59 -22.70 -3.55
C THR A 88 1.76 -23.77 -2.82
N PRO A 89 0.60 -24.20 -3.36
CA PRO A 89 -0.17 -25.30 -2.81
C PRO A 89 0.61 -26.61 -2.67
#